data_AF-A0A2S5BAC3-F1
#
_entry.id   AF-A0A2S5BAC3-F1
#
_cell.length_a   1.000
_cell.length_b   1.000
_cell.length_c   1.000
_cell.angle_alpha   90.00
_cell.angle_beta   90.00
_cell.angle_gamma   90.00
#
_symmetry.space_group_name_H-M   'P 1'
#
loop_
_entity.id
_entity.type
_entity.pdbx_description
1 polymer ?
#
loop_
_entity_poly.entity_id
_entity_poly.type
_entity_poly.pdbx_seq_one_letter_code
_entity_poly.pdbx_strand_id
1 'polypeptide(L)'
;MSARKDTGMCLACGKEAKLRCSACATKSHLDLFFCSKEHQSLVWPFHRLVCGERAHPFALPPFSQEEADLLLKRMKGAPVSPRFAELKKELFANLRIAPHDLSRLENFLNYIVGRGGQILPSTDSLTPASSIDNLIVDLRRFSYGWMTEEVADFSGVMDNMIEYFNYLYTTYTEKAPDLVADRWTSTFCHHLGATIPLSSHLMNVTKEGGRNCFNKREFRAVTMLDVQMTPGGTAAYQALQKALQATRSFLLTGETPQHKAFARAVLVELEAVDDGETAISAEWR
;
A
#
# COMPACT_ATOMS: atom_id res chain seq x y z
N MET A 1 -2.18 -23.18 -20.36
CA MET A 1 -2.73 -21.80 -20.49
C MET A 1 -4.13 -21.82 -19.91
N SER A 2 -4.39 -21.03 -18.85
CA SER A 2 -5.74 -20.97 -18.26
C SER A 2 -6.69 -20.28 -19.24
N ALA A 3 -7.93 -20.75 -19.33
CA ALA A 3 -8.94 -20.19 -20.23
C ALA A 3 -9.17 -18.71 -19.91
N ARG A 4 -9.29 -17.89 -20.97
CA ARG A 4 -9.60 -16.46 -20.87
C ARG A 4 -10.95 -16.30 -20.15
N LYS A 5 -11.00 -15.47 -19.11
CA LYS A 5 -12.26 -15.11 -18.46
C LYS A 5 -12.88 -13.91 -19.17
N ASP A 6 -14.16 -14.02 -19.53
CA ASP A 6 -14.89 -12.92 -20.17
C ASP A 6 -15.54 -11.96 -19.15
N THR A 7 -15.66 -12.39 -17.90
CA THR A 7 -16.15 -11.58 -16.78
C THR A 7 -15.31 -11.79 -15.51
N GLY A 8 -15.35 -10.81 -14.61
CA GLY A 8 -14.69 -10.86 -13.30
C GLY A 8 -15.20 -9.76 -12.37
N MET A 9 -14.55 -9.61 -11.22
CA MET A 9 -14.95 -8.62 -10.20
C MET A 9 -14.23 -7.30 -10.45
N CYS A 10 -14.97 -6.19 -10.37
CA CYS A 10 -14.39 -4.85 -10.47
C CYS A 10 -13.44 -4.58 -9.31
N LEU A 11 -12.19 -4.18 -9.58
CA LEU A 11 -11.21 -3.84 -8.54
C LEU A 11 -11.68 -2.74 -7.59
N ALA A 12 -12.43 -1.76 -8.09
CA ALA A 12 -12.86 -0.60 -7.31
C ALA A 12 -14.11 -0.84 -6.46
N CYS A 13 -14.98 -1.79 -6.84
CA CYS A 13 -16.29 -1.92 -6.18
C CYS A 13 -16.83 -3.33 -6.01
N GLY A 14 -16.13 -4.34 -6.52
CA GLY A 14 -16.54 -5.74 -6.42
C GLY A 14 -17.77 -6.13 -7.24
N LYS A 15 -18.33 -5.27 -8.10
CA LYS A 15 -19.41 -5.68 -9.00
C LYS A 15 -18.89 -6.53 -10.16
N GLU A 16 -19.74 -7.39 -10.72
CA GLU A 16 -19.42 -8.09 -11.96
C GLU A 16 -19.09 -7.08 -13.07
N ALA A 17 -18.05 -7.39 -13.84
CA ALA A 17 -17.41 -6.50 -14.78
C ALA A 17 -16.93 -7.26 -16.02
N LYS A 18 -17.00 -6.58 -17.17
CA LYS A 18 -16.55 -7.09 -18.47
C LYS A 18 -15.40 -6.27 -19.08
N LEU A 19 -15.29 -5.00 -18.69
CA LEU A 19 -14.18 -4.17 -19.12
C LEU A 19 -12.94 -4.62 -18.35
N ARG A 20 -11.85 -4.89 -19.05
CA ARG A 20 -10.57 -5.30 -18.46
C ARG A 20 -9.43 -4.40 -18.90
N CYS A 21 -8.38 -4.31 -18.09
CA CYS A 21 -7.16 -3.62 -18.48
C CYS A 21 -6.47 -4.38 -19.63
N SER A 22 -6.46 -3.80 -20.83
CA SER A 22 -5.86 -4.42 -22.01
C SER A 22 -4.36 -4.67 -21.84
N ALA A 23 -3.64 -3.73 -21.22
CA ALA A 23 -2.21 -3.87 -21.00
C ALA A 23 -1.87 -5.05 -20.07
N CYS A 24 -2.60 -5.24 -18.96
CA CYS A 24 -2.38 -6.38 -18.07
C CYS A 24 -2.77 -7.70 -18.75
N ALA A 25 -3.91 -7.73 -19.44
CA ALA A 25 -4.36 -8.93 -20.15
C ALA A 25 -3.38 -9.37 -21.26
N THR A 26 -2.77 -8.42 -21.98
CA THR A 26 -1.84 -8.73 -23.07
C THR A 26 -0.41 -8.97 -22.58
N LYS A 27 0.10 -8.16 -21.64
CA LYS A 27 1.53 -8.17 -21.28
C LYS A 27 1.87 -9.09 -20.11
N SER A 28 0.97 -9.29 -19.16
CA SER A 28 1.18 -10.17 -18.00
C SER A 28 0.19 -11.32 -17.93
N HIS A 29 -0.72 -11.39 -18.90
CA HIS A 29 -1.80 -12.36 -18.95
C HIS A 29 -2.68 -12.37 -17.69
N LEU A 30 -2.79 -11.22 -17.01
CA LEU A 30 -3.62 -11.02 -15.82
C LEU A 30 -4.90 -10.27 -16.19
N ASP A 31 -6.05 -10.89 -15.95
CA ASP A 31 -7.36 -10.29 -16.21
C ASP A 31 -7.82 -9.46 -15.00
N LEU A 32 -7.61 -8.15 -15.06
CA LEU A 32 -8.07 -7.19 -14.06
C LEU A 32 -9.28 -6.42 -14.60
N PHE A 33 -10.39 -6.46 -13.87
CA PHE A 33 -11.69 -5.99 -14.37
C PHE A 33 -12.17 -4.68 -13.72
N PHE A 34 -12.98 -3.95 -14.48
CA PHE A 34 -13.66 -2.71 -14.11
C PHE A 34 -15.10 -2.75 -14.60
N CYS A 35 -16.06 -2.34 -13.78
CA CYS A 35 -17.45 -2.26 -14.25
C CYS A 35 -17.70 -1.04 -15.16
N SER A 36 -16.80 -0.06 -15.14
CA SER A 36 -16.88 1.14 -15.97
C SER A 36 -15.51 1.83 -16.15
N LYS A 37 -15.41 2.78 -17.08
CA LYS A 37 -14.18 3.58 -17.29
C LYS A 37 -13.91 4.54 -16.14
N GLU A 38 -14.96 4.99 -15.45
CA GLU A 38 -14.87 5.86 -14.28
C GLU A 38 -14.17 5.11 -13.14
N HIS A 39 -14.55 3.86 -12.87
CA HIS A 39 -13.86 3.03 -11.87
C HIS A 39 -12.41 2.71 -12.25
N GLN A 40 -12.13 2.50 -13.54
CA GLN A 40 -10.76 2.36 -14.00
C GLN A 40 -9.97 3.65 -13.74
N SER A 41 -10.56 4.81 -14.03
CA SER A 41 -9.93 6.13 -13.83
C SER A 41 -9.66 6.42 -12.36
N LEU A 42 -10.58 6.02 -11.47
CA LEU A 42 -10.42 6.16 -10.01
C LEU A 42 -9.20 5.40 -9.49
N VAL A 43 -8.96 4.17 -9.95
CA VAL A 43 -7.81 3.38 -9.49
C VAL A 43 -6.53 3.62 -10.28
N TRP A 44 -6.65 4.28 -11.44
CA TRP A 44 -5.54 4.49 -12.38
C TRP A 44 -4.28 5.12 -11.78
N PRO A 45 -4.36 6.10 -10.86
CA PRO A 45 -3.16 6.73 -10.30
C PRO A 45 -2.17 5.74 -9.70
N PHE A 46 -2.65 4.70 -8.99
CA PHE A 46 -1.83 3.60 -8.50
C PHE A 46 -1.65 2.52 -9.57
N HIS A 47 -2.73 2.09 -10.23
CA HIS A 47 -2.66 0.96 -11.17
C HIS A 47 -1.62 1.17 -12.27
N ARG A 48 -1.46 2.39 -12.80
CA ARG A 48 -0.44 2.71 -13.82
C ARG A 48 0.99 2.39 -13.38
N LEU A 49 1.28 2.43 -12.08
CA LEU A 49 2.59 2.10 -11.50
C LEU A 49 2.88 0.60 -11.53
N VAL A 50 1.85 -0.23 -11.61
CA VAL A 50 1.95 -1.70 -11.55
C VAL A 50 1.25 -2.38 -12.74
N CYS A 51 0.90 -1.61 -13.77
CA CYS A 51 0.18 -2.09 -14.95
C CYS A 51 1.13 -2.74 -15.98
N GLY A 52 0.59 -3.60 -16.84
CA GLY A 52 1.35 -4.23 -17.93
C GLY A 52 2.26 -5.32 -17.42
N GLU A 53 3.55 -5.30 -17.79
CA GLU A 53 4.54 -6.32 -17.39
C GLU A 53 4.72 -6.43 -15.88
N ARG A 54 4.51 -5.32 -15.16
CA ARG A 54 4.56 -5.25 -13.70
C ARG A 54 3.35 -5.84 -13.00
N ALA A 55 2.30 -6.19 -13.74
CA ALA A 55 1.07 -6.67 -13.12
C ALA A 55 1.18 -8.13 -12.67
N HIS A 56 2.00 -8.96 -13.33
CA HIS A 56 2.29 -10.33 -12.92
C HIS A 56 3.64 -10.83 -13.50
N PRO A 57 4.60 -11.29 -12.68
CA PRO A 57 4.61 -11.18 -11.21
C PRO A 57 4.40 -9.74 -10.75
N PHE A 58 3.66 -9.55 -9.66
CA PHE A 58 3.38 -8.20 -9.17
C PHE A 58 4.69 -7.51 -8.80
N ALA A 59 4.93 -6.36 -9.42
CA ALA A 59 6.11 -5.57 -9.17
C ALA A 59 5.76 -4.08 -9.05
N LEU A 60 6.22 -3.46 -7.99
CA LEU A 60 6.30 -2.02 -7.85
C LEU A 60 7.30 -1.43 -8.85
N PRO A 61 7.23 -0.11 -9.12
CA PRO A 61 8.29 0.57 -9.82
C PRO A 61 9.65 0.36 -9.14
N PRO A 62 10.75 0.37 -9.92
CA PRO A 62 12.10 0.39 -9.37
C PRO A 62 12.29 1.55 -8.38
N PHE A 63 13.21 1.39 -7.43
CA PHE A 63 13.53 2.43 -6.47
C PHE A 63 14.03 3.69 -7.19
N SER A 64 13.38 4.82 -6.99
CA SER A 64 13.67 6.04 -7.74
C SER A 64 14.76 6.90 -7.07
N GLN A 65 15.32 7.84 -7.83
CA GLN A 65 16.26 8.82 -7.27
C GLN A 65 15.55 9.74 -6.26
N GLU A 66 14.29 10.09 -6.51
CA GLU A 66 13.49 10.90 -5.59
C GLU A 66 13.29 10.19 -4.24
N GLU A 67 13.05 8.88 -4.25
CA GLU A 67 12.99 8.06 -3.02
C GLU A 67 14.33 8.09 -2.28
N ALA A 68 15.45 7.94 -2.99
CA ALA A 68 16.80 8.00 -2.43
C ALA A 68 17.12 9.36 -1.78
N ASP A 69 16.84 10.46 -2.49
CA ASP A 69 17.11 11.82 -2.04
C ASP A 69 16.28 12.18 -0.80
N LEU A 70 14.99 11.82 -0.82
CA LEU A 70 14.07 12.05 0.30
C LEU A 70 14.52 11.30 1.54
N LEU A 71 14.87 10.02 1.39
CA LEU A 71 15.37 9.19 2.47
C LEU A 71 16.68 9.76 3.05
N LEU A 72 17.65 10.11 2.20
CA LEU A 72 18.91 10.69 2.66
C LEU A 72 18.71 12.02 3.41
N LYS A 73 17.83 12.88 2.92
CA LYS A 73 17.44 14.13 3.59
C LYS A 73 16.90 13.86 5.00
N ARG A 74 15.98 12.90 5.13
CA ARG A 74 15.41 12.49 6.43
C ARG A 74 16.49 11.94 7.36
N MET A 75 17.41 11.15 6.83
CA MET A 75 18.49 10.55 7.61
C MET A 75 19.48 11.58 8.15
N LYS A 76 19.74 12.67 7.41
CA LYS A 76 20.54 13.83 7.83
C LYS A 76 19.88 14.67 8.94
N GLY A 77 18.54 14.69 9.03
CA GLY A 77 17.80 15.47 10.03
C GLY A 77 17.89 14.91 11.46
N ALA A 78 17.65 15.75 12.47
CA ALA A 78 17.44 15.28 13.84
C ALA A 78 16.14 14.45 13.95
N PRO A 79 16.06 13.44 14.84
CA PRO A 79 14.83 12.71 15.04
C PRO A 79 13.72 13.62 15.60
N VAL A 80 12.54 13.57 14.97
CA VAL A 80 11.37 14.37 15.40
C VAL A 80 10.58 13.73 16.55
N SER A 81 10.78 12.43 16.78
CA SER A 81 10.14 11.66 17.86
C SER A 81 11.06 10.52 18.34
N PRO A 82 10.82 9.94 19.55
CA PRO A 82 11.52 8.74 20.00
C PRO A 82 11.36 7.56 19.03
N ARG A 83 10.15 7.36 18.50
CA ARG A 83 9.89 6.31 17.51
C ARG A 83 10.71 6.52 16.24
N PHE A 84 10.82 7.76 15.78
CA PHE A 84 11.67 8.10 14.63
C PHE A 84 13.14 7.78 14.89
N ALA A 85 13.64 8.00 16.11
CA ALA A 85 15.01 7.63 16.49
C ALA A 85 15.23 6.10 16.49
N GLU A 86 14.22 5.31 16.86
CA GLU A 86 14.25 3.85 16.77
C GLU A 86 14.26 3.37 15.32
N LEU A 87 13.36 3.87 14.47
CA LEU A 87 13.33 3.54 13.04
C LEU A 87 14.66 3.83 12.35
N LYS A 88 15.33 4.93 12.72
CA LYS A 88 16.69 5.22 12.24
C LYS A 88 17.70 4.15 12.63
N LYS A 89 17.69 3.71 13.90
CA LYS A 89 18.58 2.66 14.39
C LYS A 89 18.31 1.33 13.70
N GLU A 90 17.03 0.96 13.57
CA GLU A 90 16.58 -0.24 12.87
C GLU A 90 17.07 -0.23 11.41
N LEU A 91 16.91 0.90 10.70
CA LEU A 91 17.40 1.01 9.33
C LEU A 91 18.92 0.79 9.21
N PHE A 92 19.71 1.50 10.00
CA PHE A 92 21.18 1.35 9.97
C PHE A 92 21.61 -0.09 10.29
N ALA A 93 20.94 -0.73 11.26
CA ALA A 93 21.19 -2.12 11.61
C ALA A 93 20.88 -3.07 10.44
N ASN A 94 19.72 -2.91 9.78
CA ASN A 94 19.33 -3.72 8.63
C ASN A 94 20.28 -3.57 7.44
N LEU A 95 20.76 -2.34 7.20
CA LEU A 95 21.73 -2.06 6.14
C LEU A 95 23.17 -2.47 6.50
N ARG A 96 23.42 -2.87 7.76
CA ARG A 96 24.78 -3.13 8.30
C ARG A 96 25.72 -1.95 8.08
N ILE A 97 25.18 -0.75 8.24
CA ILE A 97 25.91 0.52 8.15
C ILE A 97 26.08 1.03 9.59
N ALA A 98 27.27 1.52 9.92
CA ALA A 98 27.49 2.09 11.25
C ALA A 98 26.53 3.27 11.48
N PRO A 99 25.96 3.41 12.69
CA PRO A 99 25.17 4.59 13.00
C PRO A 99 25.96 5.85 12.64
N HIS A 100 25.32 6.79 11.95
CA HIS A 100 25.91 8.06 11.48
C HIS A 100 26.85 7.97 10.26
N ASP A 101 27.12 6.81 9.68
CA ASP A 101 27.87 6.69 8.42
C ASP A 101 26.97 7.02 7.21
N LEU A 102 26.67 8.31 7.07
CA LEU A 102 25.80 8.84 6.02
C LEU A 102 26.40 8.70 4.63
N SER A 103 27.72 8.71 4.50
CA SER A 103 28.41 8.50 3.21
C SER A 103 28.18 7.08 2.69
N ARG A 104 28.27 6.09 3.56
CA ARG A 104 27.97 4.70 3.18
C ARG A 104 26.49 4.50 2.88
N LEU A 105 25.60 5.15 3.61
CA LEU A 105 24.17 5.15 3.29
C LEU A 105 23.92 5.75 1.91
N GLU A 106 24.47 6.92 1.60
CA GLU A 106 24.31 7.59 0.31
C GLU A 106 24.81 6.72 -0.86
N ASN A 107 25.99 6.10 -0.70
CA ASN A 107 26.51 5.15 -1.67
C ASN A 107 25.58 3.94 -1.86
N PHE A 108 25.01 3.42 -0.78
CA PHE A 108 24.05 2.32 -0.85
C PHE A 108 22.77 2.73 -1.58
N LEU A 109 22.21 3.90 -1.25
CA LEU A 109 21.00 4.43 -1.91
C LEU A 109 21.23 4.62 -3.41
N ASN A 110 22.34 5.26 -3.80
CA ASN A 110 22.71 5.42 -5.21
C ASN A 110 22.90 4.07 -5.93
N TYR A 111 23.40 3.05 -5.24
CA TYR A 111 23.56 1.71 -5.80
C TYR A 111 22.22 1.01 -6.12
N ILE A 112 21.18 1.25 -5.32
CA ILE A 112 19.86 0.62 -5.48
C ILE A 112 18.89 1.41 -6.36
N VAL A 113 19.19 2.66 -6.72
CA VAL A 113 18.39 3.42 -7.69
C VAL A 113 18.27 2.65 -9.00
N GLY A 114 17.04 2.58 -9.53
CA GLY A 114 16.70 1.81 -10.73
C GLY A 114 16.61 0.30 -10.51
N ARG A 115 16.79 -0.20 -9.28
CA ARG A 115 16.69 -1.62 -8.95
C ARG A 115 15.39 -1.97 -8.25
N GLY A 116 15.14 -3.27 -8.25
CA GLY A 116 14.09 -3.94 -7.51
C GLY A 116 12.69 -3.71 -8.05
N GLY A 117 11.72 -3.84 -7.15
CA GLY A 117 10.30 -3.69 -7.44
C GLY A 117 9.54 -4.99 -7.27
N GLN A 118 10.20 -6.15 -7.17
CA GLN A 118 9.46 -7.37 -6.88
C GLN A 118 9.10 -7.43 -5.40
N ILE A 119 7.84 -7.70 -5.10
CA ILE A 119 7.42 -8.06 -3.75
C ILE A 119 7.53 -9.58 -3.69
N LEU A 120 8.74 -10.07 -3.44
CA LEU A 120 8.96 -11.50 -3.29
C LEU A 120 8.66 -11.92 -1.84
N PRO A 121 8.00 -13.07 -1.66
CA PRO A 121 7.99 -13.78 -0.39
C PRO A 121 9.44 -14.05 0.05
N SER A 122 9.70 -14.01 1.35
CA SER A 122 11.05 -14.21 1.88
C SER A 122 11.39 -15.69 1.88
N THR A 123 11.68 -16.27 0.71
CA THR A 123 11.84 -17.72 0.56
C THR A 123 13.04 -18.32 1.32
N ASP A 124 13.95 -17.51 1.84
CA ASP A 124 15.10 -17.97 2.61
C ASP A 124 15.14 -17.36 4.02
N SER A 125 14.58 -18.10 4.99
CA SER A 125 14.73 -17.82 6.42
C SER A 125 16.15 -18.08 6.96
N LEU A 126 17.12 -18.41 6.10
CA LEU A 126 18.43 -18.93 6.52
C LEU A 126 19.66 -18.20 5.95
N THR A 127 19.51 -17.18 5.10
CA THR A 127 20.65 -16.32 4.77
C THR A 127 20.36 -14.86 5.11
N PRO A 128 21.18 -14.21 5.96
CA PRO A 128 20.96 -12.81 6.35
C PRO A 128 21.37 -11.81 5.25
N ALA A 129 21.58 -12.26 4.01
CA ALA A 129 21.69 -11.40 2.84
C ALA A 129 20.28 -11.16 2.31
N SER A 130 19.57 -10.21 2.93
CA SER A 130 18.33 -9.66 2.39
C SER A 130 18.54 -9.35 0.91
N SER A 131 17.68 -9.91 0.04
CA SER A 131 17.67 -9.53 -1.37
C SER A 131 17.56 -8.00 -1.49
N ILE A 132 18.10 -7.42 -2.55
CA ILE A 132 17.98 -5.97 -2.79
C ILE A 132 16.50 -5.56 -2.80
N ASP A 133 15.60 -6.42 -3.29
CA ASP A 133 14.15 -6.20 -3.25
C ASP A 133 13.61 -6.08 -1.83
N ASN A 134 13.98 -6.99 -0.92
CA ASN A 134 13.53 -6.94 0.48
C ASN A 134 14.03 -5.66 1.17
N LEU A 135 15.28 -5.26 0.89
CA LEU A 135 15.80 -3.99 1.40
C LEU A 135 15.02 -2.80 0.86
N ILE A 136 14.66 -2.78 -0.42
CA ILE A 136 13.85 -1.70 -1.00
C ILE A 136 12.45 -1.65 -0.36
N VAL A 137 11.81 -2.79 -0.12
CA VAL A 137 10.52 -2.86 0.58
C VAL A 137 10.65 -2.31 2.00
N ASP A 138 11.68 -2.71 2.74
CA ASP A 138 11.95 -2.19 4.07
C ASP A 138 12.21 -0.68 4.05
N LEU A 139 13.01 -0.18 3.10
CA LEU A 139 13.26 1.25 2.94
C LEU A 139 11.97 2.03 2.72
N ARG A 140 11.08 1.54 1.86
CA ARG A 140 9.77 2.15 1.59
C ARG A 140 8.87 2.13 2.83
N ARG A 141 8.89 1.04 3.61
CA ARG A 141 8.19 0.95 4.90
C ARG A 141 8.73 1.97 5.91
N PHE A 142 10.05 2.07 6.06
CA PHE A 142 10.68 3.06 6.94
C PHE A 142 10.36 4.49 6.48
N SER A 143 10.42 4.73 5.17
CA SER A 143 10.08 6.02 4.54
C SER A 143 8.65 6.45 4.85
N TYR A 144 7.69 5.51 4.74
CA TYR A 144 6.30 5.77 5.12
C TYR A 144 6.15 6.07 6.61
N GLY A 145 6.72 5.23 7.49
CA GLY A 145 6.67 5.43 8.94
C GLY A 145 7.27 6.77 9.37
N TRP A 146 8.28 7.28 8.66
CA TRP A 146 8.78 8.64 8.87
C TRP A 146 7.82 9.71 8.42
N MET A 147 7.16 9.51 7.30
CA MET A 147 6.19 10.47 6.77
C MET A 147 5.01 10.68 7.71
N THR A 148 4.53 9.61 8.35
CA THR A 148 3.44 9.70 9.33
C THR A 148 3.85 10.41 10.62
N GLU A 149 5.14 10.45 10.94
CA GLU A 149 5.68 11.14 12.13
C GLU A 149 6.05 12.62 11.85
N GLU A 150 6.55 12.93 10.65
CA GLU A 150 7.05 14.26 10.29
C GLU A 150 5.94 15.18 9.76
N VAL A 151 4.99 14.62 9.00
CA VAL A 151 4.05 15.43 8.23
C VAL A 151 2.79 15.69 9.04
N ALA A 152 2.64 16.94 9.51
CA ALA A 152 1.42 17.40 10.16
C ALA A 152 0.19 17.48 9.22
N ASP A 153 0.40 17.35 7.91
CA ASP A 153 -0.60 17.42 6.85
C ASP A 153 -0.46 16.21 5.91
N PHE A 154 -1.34 15.23 6.05
CA PHE A 154 -1.32 13.99 5.26
C PHE A 154 -1.51 14.18 3.75
N SER A 155 -1.78 15.38 3.24
CA SER A 155 -1.95 15.59 1.80
C SER A 155 -0.73 15.14 0.98
N GLY A 156 0.49 15.37 1.48
CA GLY A 156 1.71 14.88 0.82
C GLY A 156 1.97 13.39 1.00
N VAL A 157 1.24 12.72 1.91
CA VAL A 157 1.40 11.27 2.15
C VAL A 157 0.88 10.47 0.98
N MET A 158 -0.24 10.92 0.42
CA MET A 158 -0.91 10.21 -0.66
C MET A 158 -0.27 10.41 -2.03
N ASP A 159 0.64 11.39 -2.16
CA ASP A 159 1.51 11.51 -3.34
C ASP A 159 2.52 10.36 -3.41
N ASN A 160 2.83 9.73 -2.27
CA ASN A 160 3.77 8.61 -2.16
C ASN A 160 3.04 7.27 -2.11
N MET A 161 2.18 7.03 -3.10
CA MET A 161 1.33 5.84 -3.20
C MET A 161 2.09 4.51 -3.09
N ILE A 162 3.36 4.47 -3.51
CA ILE A 162 4.22 3.29 -3.42
C ILE A 162 4.58 2.99 -1.96
N GLU A 163 5.00 4.00 -1.20
CA GLU A 163 5.34 3.84 0.22
C GLU A 163 4.11 3.44 1.03
N TYR A 164 2.96 4.07 0.75
CA TYR A 164 1.70 3.69 1.40
C TYR A 164 1.25 2.27 1.04
N PHE A 165 1.41 1.85 -0.22
CA PHE A 165 1.16 0.46 -0.60
C PHE A 165 2.04 -0.50 0.19
N ASN A 166 3.35 -0.24 0.29
CA ASN A 166 4.26 -1.12 1.04
C ASN A 166 3.88 -1.19 2.50
N TYR A 167 3.53 -0.05 3.12
CA TYR A 167 3.03 -0.04 4.48
C TYR A 167 1.80 -0.94 4.63
N LEU A 168 0.75 -0.73 3.83
CA LEU A 168 -0.46 -1.56 3.92
C LEU A 168 -0.18 -3.04 3.64
N TYR A 169 0.61 -3.34 2.62
CA TYR A 169 0.97 -4.71 2.26
C TYR A 169 1.69 -5.36 3.43
N THR A 170 2.79 -4.78 3.92
CA THR A 170 3.56 -5.34 5.04
C THR A 170 2.70 -5.47 6.30
N THR A 171 1.91 -4.46 6.67
CA THR A 171 1.03 -4.52 7.83
C THR A 171 0.03 -5.67 7.73
N TYR A 172 -0.65 -5.81 6.59
CA TYR A 172 -1.67 -6.85 6.44
C TYR A 172 -1.08 -8.25 6.24
N THR A 173 0.14 -8.37 5.73
CA THR A 173 0.76 -9.66 5.45
C THR A 173 1.83 -10.09 6.45
N GLU A 174 2.14 -9.29 7.48
CA GLU A 174 3.23 -9.56 8.44
C GLU A 174 3.11 -10.96 9.08
N LYS A 175 1.87 -11.36 9.42
CA LYS A 175 1.57 -12.66 10.05
C LYS A 175 1.17 -13.73 9.04
N ALA A 176 1.15 -13.40 7.75
CA ALA A 176 0.72 -14.31 6.71
C ALA A 176 1.91 -15.22 6.30
N PRO A 177 1.66 -16.49 5.94
CA PRO A 177 2.70 -17.34 5.38
C PRO A 177 3.21 -16.76 4.05
N ASP A 178 4.46 -17.06 3.72
CA ASP A 178 5.02 -16.75 2.40
C ASP A 178 4.14 -17.35 1.30
N LEU A 179 3.78 -16.50 0.34
CA LEU A 179 3.02 -16.93 -0.83
C LEU A 179 3.94 -17.41 -1.94
N VAL A 180 3.37 -17.98 -2.99
CA VAL A 180 4.05 -18.10 -4.28
C VAL A 180 3.73 -16.83 -5.07
N ALA A 181 4.68 -16.33 -5.87
CA ALA A 181 4.47 -15.22 -6.80
C ALA A 181 3.56 -15.62 -7.98
N ASP A 182 2.33 -16.04 -7.67
CA ASP A 182 1.33 -16.50 -8.61
C ASP A 182 0.32 -15.40 -8.97
N ARG A 183 -0.66 -15.76 -9.80
CA ARG A 183 -1.69 -14.84 -10.28
C ARG A 183 -2.67 -14.42 -9.19
N TRP A 184 -2.96 -15.29 -8.23
CA TRP A 184 -3.87 -14.98 -7.14
C TRP A 184 -3.25 -13.91 -6.24
N THR A 185 -1.98 -14.10 -5.84
CA THR A 185 -1.20 -13.12 -5.08
C THR A 185 -1.11 -11.79 -5.82
N SER A 186 -0.82 -11.83 -7.13
CA SER A 186 -0.73 -10.60 -7.92
C SER A 186 -2.08 -9.87 -7.99
N THR A 187 -3.19 -10.61 -8.13
CA THR A 187 -4.54 -10.03 -8.14
C THR A 187 -4.91 -9.43 -6.78
N PHE A 188 -4.52 -10.06 -5.67
CA PHE A 188 -4.64 -9.49 -4.33
C PHE A 188 -3.93 -8.13 -4.24
N CYS A 189 -2.69 -8.03 -4.70
CA CYS A 189 -1.95 -6.78 -4.68
C CYS A 189 -2.63 -5.67 -5.50
N HIS A 190 -3.29 -5.99 -6.62
CA HIS A 190 -4.09 -5.01 -7.37
C HIS A 190 -5.36 -4.59 -6.64
N HIS A 191 -6.03 -5.52 -5.94
CA HIS A 191 -7.18 -5.21 -5.08
C HIS A 191 -6.78 -4.30 -3.91
N LEU A 192 -5.69 -4.62 -3.21
CA LEU A 192 -5.15 -3.79 -2.16
C LEU A 192 -4.72 -2.42 -2.71
N GLY A 193 -4.02 -2.39 -3.84
CA GLY A 193 -3.57 -1.15 -4.48
C GLY A 193 -4.71 -0.25 -4.96
N ALA A 194 -5.88 -0.81 -5.27
CA ALA A 194 -7.07 -0.04 -5.65
C ALA A 194 -7.63 0.82 -4.50
N THR A 195 -7.35 0.46 -3.23
CA THR A 195 -7.81 1.24 -2.07
C THR A 195 -7.05 2.55 -1.92
N ILE A 196 -5.78 2.60 -2.34
CA ILE A 196 -4.88 3.75 -2.17
C ILE A 196 -5.41 5.04 -2.80
N PRO A 197 -5.73 5.10 -4.11
CA PRO A 197 -6.24 6.34 -4.70
C PRO A 197 -7.65 6.69 -4.18
N LEU A 198 -8.42 5.71 -3.69
CA LEU A 198 -9.72 5.96 -3.06
C LEU A 198 -9.57 6.58 -1.67
N SER A 199 -8.61 6.10 -0.86
CA SER A 199 -8.21 6.74 0.39
C SER A 199 -7.73 8.16 0.13
N SER A 200 -6.90 8.38 -0.90
CA SER A 200 -6.41 9.70 -1.29
C SER A 200 -7.56 10.64 -1.63
N HIS A 201 -8.51 10.16 -2.43
CA HIS A 201 -9.69 10.92 -2.79
C HIS A 201 -10.53 11.30 -1.56
N LEU A 202 -10.76 10.37 -0.64
CA LEU A 202 -11.47 10.65 0.61
C LEU A 202 -10.77 11.74 1.43
N MET A 203 -9.43 11.66 1.58
CA MET A 203 -8.65 12.65 2.33
C MET A 203 -8.67 14.03 1.68
N ASN A 204 -8.62 14.10 0.35
CA ASN A 204 -8.68 15.37 -0.38
C ASN A 204 -10.06 16.02 -0.25
N VAL A 205 -11.14 15.23 -0.40
CA VAL A 205 -12.51 15.72 -0.23
C VAL A 205 -12.72 16.28 1.17
N THR A 206 -12.30 15.56 2.22
CA THR A 206 -12.46 16.03 3.61
C THR A 206 -11.62 17.27 3.91
N LYS A 207 -10.44 17.41 3.30
CA LYS A 207 -9.59 18.61 3.41
C LYS A 207 -10.23 19.85 2.77
N GLU A 208 -10.78 19.71 1.56
CA GLU A 208 -11.44 20.82 0.83
C GLU A 208 -12.69 21.34 1.55
N GLY A 209 -13.32 20.51 2.39
CA GLY A 209 -14.45 20.88 3.26
C GLY A 209 -14.14 21.92 4.35
N GLY A 210 -12.92 22.49 4.39
CA GLY A 210 -12.54 23.55 5.33
C GLY A 210 -12.33 23.08 6.76
N ARG A 211 -12.41 21.77 7.01
CA ARG A 211 -12.01 21.16 8.27
C ARG A 211 -10.55 20.79 8.15
N ASN A 212 -9.68 21.58 8.77
CA ASN A 212 -8.35 21.11 9.13
C ASN A 212 -8.50 20.02 10.20
N CYS A 213 -8.96 18.83 9.81
CA CYS A 213 -8.97 17.63 10.65
C CYS A 213 -7.54 17.31 11.13
N PHE A 214 -6.54 17.88 10.46
CA PHE A 214 -5.12 17.78 10.77
C PHE A 214 -4.59 19.12 11.29
N ASN A 215 -5.00 19.52 12.49
CA ASN A 215 -4.30 20.57 13.23
C ASN A 215 -3.06 19.96 13.91
N LYS A 216 -1.91 20.62 13.75
CA LYS A 216 -0.57 20.25 14.27
C LYS A 216 -0.49 19.76 15.74
N ARG A 217 -1.51 20.00 16.57
CA ARG A 217 -1.48 19.67 18.01
C ARG A 217 -2.38 18.50 18.42
N GLU A 218 -3.35 18.12 17.60
CA GLU A 218 -4.28 17.04 17.91
C GLU A 218 -4.48 16.22 16.65
N PHE A 219 -3.74 15.13 16.55
CA PHE A 219 -3.97 14.10 15.55
C PHE A 219 -5.36 13.50 15.81
N ARG A 220 -6.39 14.07 15.18
CA ARG A 220 -7.72 13.47 15.22
C ARG A 220 -7.91 12.73 13.91
N ALA A 221 -8.08 11.41 14.01
CA ALA A 221 -8.53 10.59 12.88
C ALA A 221 -9.77 11.25 12.25
N VAL A 222 -9.85 11.24 10.92
CA VAL A 222 -11.03 11.72 10.19
C VAL A 222 -12.25 10.97 10.74
N THR A 223 -13.15 11.69 11.41
CA THR A 223 -14.33 11.07 11.99
C THR A 223 -15.39 10.88 10.91
N MET A 224 -16.32 9.93 11.08
CA MET A 224 -17.45 9.84 10.16
C MET A 224 -18.32 11.10 10.17
N LEU A 225 -18.34 11.85 11.27
CA LEU A 225 -18.99 13.15 11.30
C LEU A 225 -18.30 14.14 10.32
N ASP A 226 -16.98 14.12 10.20
CA ASP A 226 -16.26 14.93 9.22
C ASP A 226 -16.58 14.49 7.78
N VAL A 227 -16.63 13.19 7.55
CA VAL A 227 -17.01 12.60 6.25
C VAL A 227 -18.43 13.00 5.86
N GLN A 228 -19.40 12.87 6.76
CA GLN A 228 -20.81 13.14 6.50
C GLN A 228 -21.08 14.63 6.25
N MET A 229 -20.35 15.50 6.93
CA MET A 229 -20.54 16.94 6.85
C MET A 229 -19.81 17.59 5.67
N THR A 230 -18.93 16.86 5.00
CA THR A 230 -18.19 17.38 3.84
C THR A 230 -18.89 17.02 2.54
N PRO A 231 -19.18 17.98 1.64
CA PRO A 231 -19.75 17.68 0.33
C PRO A 231 -18.94 16.62 -0.42
N GLY A 232 -19.59 15.51 -0.78
CA GLY A 232 -18.93 14.37 -1.45
C GLY A 232 -18.19 13.40 -0.52
N GLY A 233 -17.98 13.73 0.76
CA GLY A 233 -17.25 12.88 1.71
C GLY A 233 -17.87 11.50 1.88
N THR A 234 -19.19 11.43 2.09
CA THR A 234 -19.94 10.16 2.15
C THR A 234 -19.76 9.30 0.91
N ALA A 235 -19.77 9.90 -0.29
CA ALA A 235 -19.60 9.16 -1.54
C ALA A 235 -18.18 8.62 -1.68
N ALA A 236 -17.16 9.41 -1.35
CA ALA A 236 -15.76 8.99 -1.34
C ALA A 236 -15.51 7.86 -0.33
N TYR A 237 -16.06 7.97 0.87
CA TYR A 237 -15.96 6.93 1.90
C TYR A 237 -16.64 5.63 1.46
N GLN A 238 -17.86 5.72 0.91
CA GLN A 238 -18.55 4.55 0.35
C GLN A 238 -17.76 3.89 -0.79
N ALA A 239 -17.05 4.67 -1.61
CA ALA A 239 -16.19 4.11 -2.65
C ALA A 239 -15.02 3.32 -2.05
N LEU A 240 -14.33 3.89 -1.05
CA LEU A 240 -13.26 3.20 -0.32
C LEU A 240 -13.77 1.91 0.34
N GLN A 241 -14.90 1.97 1.03
CA GLN A 241 -15.51 0.80 1.68
C GLN A 241 -15.87 -0.32 0.68
N LYS A 242 -16.37 0.05 -0.51
CA LYS A 242 -16.62 -0.93 -1.58
C LYS A 242 -15.34 -1.58 -2.11
N ALA A 243 -14.23 -0.85 -2.19
CA ALA A 243 -12.95 -1.42 -2.59
C ALA A 243 -12.38 -2.35 -1.52
N LEU A 244 -12.45 -1.97 -0.24
CA LEU A 244 -12.08 -2.84 0.88
C LEU A 244 -12.91 -4.13 0.89
N GLN A 245 -14.24 -4.01 0.71
CA GLN A 245 -15.12 -5.16 0.58
C GLN A 245 -14.75 -6.03 -0.63
N ALA A 246 -14.41 -5.44 -1.77
CA ALA A 246 -13.96 -6.18 -2.94
C ALA A 246 -12.66 -6.97 -2.66
N THR A 247 -11.71 -6.37 -1.93
CA THR A 247 -10.49 -7.04 -1.47
C THR A 247 -10.80 -8.21 -0.55
N ARG A 248 -11.70 -8.03 0.43
CA ARG A 248 -12.14 -9.11 1.33
C ARG A 248 -12.78 -10.26 0.56
N SER A 249 -13.70 -9.95 -0.35
CA SER A 249 -14.35 -10.95 -1.19
C SER A 249 -13.35 -11.69 -2.09
N PHE A 250 -12.33 -11.01 -2.61
CA PHE A 250 -11.26 -11.65 -3.38
C PHE A 250 -10.42 -12.61 -2.53
N LEU A 251 -10.06 -12.24 -1.31
CA LEU A 251 -9.28 -13.10 -0.42
C LEU A 251 -9.98 -14.45 -0.16
N LEU A 252 -11.31 -14.44 -0.11
CA LEU A 252 -12.12 -15.66 0.05
C LEU A 252 -12.11 -16.59 -1.17
N THR A 253 -11.61 -16.14 -2.33
CA THR A 253 -11.50 -17.00 -3.53
C THR A 253 -10.21 -17.83 -3.55
N GLY A 254 -9.40 -17.80 -2.48
CA GLY A 254 -8.18 -18.61 -2.38
C GLY A 254 -8.47 -20.11 -2.46
N GLU A 255 -7.92 -20.78 -3.46
CA GLU A 255 -8.22 -22.20 -3.72
C GLU A 255 -7.28 -23.14 -2.94
N THR A 256 -6.01 -22.78 -2.84
CA THR A 256 -4.98 -23.61 -2.21
C THR A 256 -4.96 -23.45 -0.68
N PRO A 257 -4.43 -24.43 0.08
CA PRO A 257 -4.21 -24.27 1.52
C PRO A 257 -3.38 -23.03 1.87
N GLN A 258 -2.36 -22.73 1.06
CA GLN A 258 -1.50 -21.55 1.22
C GLN A 258 -2.29 -20.25 1.04
N HIS A 259 -3.10 -20.15 -0.03
CA HIS A 259 -3.97 -18.97 -0.24
C HIS A 259 -4.95 -18.78 0.91
N LYS A 260 -5.55 -19.85 1.41
CA LYS A 260 -6.52 -19.79 2.53
C LYS A 260 -5.86 -19.37 3.84
N ALA A 261 -4.66 -19.85 4.12
CA ALA A 261 -3.90 -19.47 5.31
C ALA A 261 -3.49 -17.99 5.25
N PHE A 262 -2.99 -17.53 4.10
CA PHE A 262 -2.70 -16.12 3.85
C PHE A 262 -3.96 -15.25 3.97
N ALA A 263 -5.05 -15.63 3.29
CA ALA A 263 -6.30 -14.89 3.31
C ALA A 263 -6.83 -14.72 4.74
N ARG A 264 -6.76 -15.77 5.57
CA ARG A 264 -7.18 -15.69 6.98
C ARG A 264 -6.34 -14.68 7.77
N ALA A 265 -5.02 -14.71 7.64
CA ALA A 265 -4.14 -13.76 8.33
C ALA A 265 -4.42 -12.32 7.91
N VAL A 266 -4.54 -12.07 6.60
CA VAL A 266 -4.85 -10.75 6.05
C VAL A 266 -6.24 -10.26 6.46
N LEU A 267 -7.25 -11.13 6.48
CA LEU A 267 -8.61 -10.77 6.87
C LEU A 267 -8.67 -10.33 8.34
N VAL A 268 -7.96 -11.00 9.24
CA VAL A 268 -7.88 -10.60 10.67
C VAL A 268 -7.35 -9.17 10.80
N GLU A 269 -6.29 -8.82 10.06
CA GLU A 269 -5.74 -7.46 10.10
C GLU A 269 -6.68 -6.44 9.43
N LEU A 270 -7.35 -6.81 8.32
CA LEU A 270 -8.35 -5.95 7.68
C LEU A 270 -9.61 -5.74 8.52
N GLU A 271 -9.98 -6.70 9.37
CA GLU A 271 -11.11 -6.61 10.31
C GLU A 271 -10.71 -5.81 11.56
N ALA A 272 -9.49 -6.00 12.08
CA ALA A 272 -8.98 -5.20 13.20
C ALA A 272 -8.93 -3.69 12.88
N VAL A 273 -8.69 -3.32 11.62
CA VAL A 273 -8.79 -1.92 11.16
C VAL A 273 -10.24 -1.41 11.17
N ASP A 274 -11.21 -2.27 10.84
CA ASP A 274 -12.63 -1.91 10.90
C ASP A 274 -13.10 -1.77 12.36
N ASP A 275 -12.64 -2.66 13.25
CA ASP A 275 -13.03 -2.72 14.66
C ASP A 275 -12.31 -1.70 15.55
N GLY A 276 -11.08 -1.31 15.17
CA GLY A 276 -10.14 -0.60 16.04
C GLY A 276 -10.10 0.92 15.92
N GLU A 277 -10.45 1.53 14.78
CA GLU A 277 -10.12 2.96 14.58
C GLU A 277 -10.92 3.66 13.46
N THR A 278 -12.25 3.56 13.53
CA THR A 278 -12.98 4.84 13.58
C THR A 278 -13.20 5.13 15.05
N ALA A 279 -12.91 6.36 15.49
CA ALA A 279 -13.31 6.88 16.79
C ALA A 279 -14.85 6.97 16.92
N ILE A 280 -15.56 5.84 16.78
CA ILE A 280 -17.02 5.72 16.60
C ILE A 280 -17.62 4.57 17.42
N SER A 281 -16.86 3.59 17.92
CA SER A 281 -17.48 2.42 18.57
C SER A 281 -17.46 2.41 20.10
N ALA A 282 -17.09 3.51 20.78
CA ALA A 282 -17.10 3.54 22.26
C ALA A 282 -18.50 3.76 22.89
N GLU A 283 -19.55 4.04 22.13
CA GLU A 283 -20.90 4.34 22.66
C GLU A 283 -21.96 3.24 22.44
N TRP A 284 -21.57 2.03 22.03
CA TRP A 284 -22.51 0.89 21.94
C TRP A 284 -21.95 -0.40 22.59
N ARG A 285 -21.56 -0.30 23.86
CA ARG A 285 -21.55 -1.41 24.82
C ARG A 285 -22.27 -1.00 26.09
#